data_AF-A0A9E6VZX5-F1
#
_entry.id   AF-A0A9E6VZX5-F1
#
_cell.length_a   1.000
_cell.length_b   1.000
_cell.length_c   1.000
_cell.angle_alpha   90.00
_cell.angle_beta   90.00
_cell.angle_gamma   90.00
#
_symmetry.space_group_name_H-M   'P 1'
#
loop_
_entity.id
_entity.type
_entity.pdbx_description
1 polymer ?
#
loop_
_entity_poly.entity_id
_entity_poly.type
_entity_poly.pdbx_seq_one_letter_code
_entity_poly.pdbx_strand_id
1 'polypeptide(L)' 'MSIGPWQIILILVIVLIIFGAGKLPRVAGDLAAGIKNFKKGMNEDDKQETAGKSNSTLEASAANSEQSEQKDKAAQG' A
#
# COMPACT_ATOMS: atom_id res chain seq x y z
N MET A 1 -0.04 34.53 -12.97
CA MET A 1 -0.75 33.78 -11.91
C MET A 1 -0.59 32.31 -12.20
N SER A 2 0.36 31.65 -11.56
CA SER A 2 0.64 30.24 -11.81
C SER A 2 -0.16 29.39 -10.81
N ILE A 3 -0.80 28.34 -11.30
CA ILE A 3 -1.35 27.28 -10.45
C ILE A 3 -0.15 26.63 -9.77
N GLY A 4 0.04 26.97 -8.50
CA GLY A 4 1.08 26.42 -7.66
C GLY A 4 0.60 25.19 -6.91
N PRO A 5 1.53 24.49 -6.23
CA PRO A 5 1.21 23.35 -5.38
C PRO A 5 0.21 23.72 -4.27
N TRP A 6 0.15 24.99 -3.87
CA TRP A 6 -0.80 25.51 -2.89
C TRP A 6 -2.26 25.40 -3.32
N GLN A 7 -2.56 25.65 -4.60
CA GLN A 7 -3.91 25.54 -5.15
C GLN A 7 -4.35 24.08 -5.26
N ILE A 8 -3.43 23.19 -5.62
CA ILE A 8 -3.69 21.75 -5.71
C ILE A 8 -4.06 21.18 -4.33
N ILE A 9 -3.34 21.58 -3.27
CA ILE A 9 -3.68 21.20 -1.89
C ILE A 9 -5.11 21.65 -1.52
N LEU A 10 -5.50 22.88 -1.87
CA LEU A 10 -6.82 23.43 -1.53
C LEU A 10 -7.94 22.61 -2.20
N ILE A 11 -7.77 22.28 -3.48
CA ILE A 11 -8.72 21.46 -4.23
C ILE A 11 -8.82 20.06 -3.63
N LEU A 12 -7.68 19.46 -3.26
CA LEU A 12 -7.62 18.14 -2.64
C LEU A 12 -8.44 18.11 -1.33
N VAL A 13 -8.33 19.14 -0.50
CA VAL A 13 -9.10 19.23 0.76
C VAL A 13 -10.60 19.27 0.49
N ILE A 14 -11.06 20.05 -0.50
CA ILE A 14 -12.49 20.11 -0.86
C ILE A 14 -12.99 18.74 -1.34
N VAL A 15 -12.22 18.07 -2.19
CA VAL A 15 -12.55 16.71 -2.66
C VAL A 15 -12.60 15.73 -1.49
N LEU A 16 -11.66 15.79 -0.55
CA LEU A 16 -11.66 14.94 0.64
C LEU A 16 -12.86 15.18 1.56
N ILE A 17 -13.40 16.40 1.63
CA ILE A 17 -14.62 16.67 2.39
C ILE A 17 -15.85 16.03 1.72
N ILE A 18 -15.94 16.11 0.39
CA ILE A 18 -17.08 15.54 -0.37
C ILE A 18 -17.04 14.01 -0.39
N PHE A 19 -15.87 13.43 -0.64
CA PHE A 19 -15.69 11.98 -0.79
C PHE A 19 -15.36 11.27 0.53
N GLY A 20 -14.83 11.99 1.53
CA GLY A 20 -14.38 11.47 2.81
C GLY A 20 -12.95 10.89 2.77
N ALA A 21 -12.20 11.07 3.86
CA ALA A 21 -10.81 10.64 3.98
C ALA A 21 -10.59 9.12 3.88
N GLY A 22 -11.62 8.29 4.11
CA GLY A 22 -11.51 6.82 4.04
C GLY A 22 -11.77 6.22 2.65
N LYS A 23 -12.51 6.93 1.77
CA LYS A 23 -12.88 6.39 0.46
C LYS A 23 -11.75 6.54 -0.56
N LEU A 24 -11.07 7.69 -0.56
CA LEU A 24 -9.99 8.01 -1.49
C LEU A 24 -8.79 7.04 -1.39
N PRO A 25 -8.25 6.73 -0.20
CA PRO A 25 -7.12 5.80 -0.08
C PRO A 25 -7.49 4.37 -0.47
N ARG A 26 -8.73 3.94 -0.20
CA ARG A 26 -9.22 2.60 -0.57
C ARG A 26 -9.27 2.42 -2.09
N VAL A 27 -9.91 3.35 -2.80
CA VAL A 27 -9.99 3.30 -4.27
C VAL A 27 -8.62 3.53 -4.92
N ALA A 28 -7.78 4.39 -4.34
CA ALA A 28 -6.41 4.60 -4.81
C ALA A 28 -5.55 3.35 -4.62
N GLY A 29 -5.74 2.60 -3.53
CA GLY A 29 -5.06 1.32 -3.30
C GLY A 29 -5.41 0.26 -4.35
N ASP A 30 -6.69 0.09 -4.65
CA ASP A 30 -7.16 -0.86 -5.68
C ASP A 30 -6.65 -0.46 -7.07
N LEU A 31 -6.71 0.84 -7.41
CA LEU A 31 -6.19 1.38 -8.66
C LEU A 31 -4.65 1.22 -8.74
N ALA A 32 -3.93 1.51 -7.67
CA ALA A 32 -2.47 1.38 -7.62
C ALA A 32 -2.02 -0.08 -7.77
N ALA A 33 -2.74 -1.03 -7.15
CA ALA A 33 -2.47 -2.45 -7.34
C ALA A 33 -2.68 -2.88 -8.80
N GLY A 34 -3.76 -2.41 -9.45
CA GLY A 34 -4.02 -2.64 -10.87
C GLY A 34 -2.93 -2.07 -11.77
N ILE A 35 -2.53 -0.81 -11.56
CA ILE A 35 -1.46 -0.15 -12.32
C ILE A 35 -0.10 -0.84 -12.08
N LYS A 36 0.19 -1.26 -10.84
CA LYS A 36 1.43 -1.98 -10.50
C LYS A 36 1.51 -3.32 -11.24
N ASN A 37 0.43 -4.09 -11.26
CA ASN A 37 0.38 -5.36 -11.99
C ASN A 37 0.43 -5.15 -13.50
N PHE A 38 -0.25 -4.12 -14.02
CA PHE A 38 -0.19 -3.75 -15.43
C PHE A 38 1.24 -3.37 -15.85
N LYS A 39 1.92 -2.55 -15.04
CA LYS A 39 3.30 -2.17 -15.31
C LYS A 39 4.26 -3.33 -15.17
N LYS A 40 4.04 -4.22 -14.20
CA LYS A 40 4.86 -5.44 -14.03
C LYS A 40 4.70 -6.37 -15.23
N GLY A 41 3.48 -6.64 -15.70
CA GLY A 41 3.23 -7.46 -16.88
C GLY A 41 3.87 -6.87 -18.14
N MET A 42 3.73 -5.56 -18.35
CA MET A 42 4.39 -4.87 -19.48
C MET A 42 5.93 -4.97 -19.40
N ASN A 43 6.51 -4.85 -18.20
CA ASN A 43 7.95 -4.99 -18.01
C ASN A 43 8.41 -6.47 -18.06
N GLU A 44 7.54 -7.45 -17.77
CA GLU A 44 7.85 -8.88 -17.90
C GLU A 44 7.87 -9.33 -19.35
N ASP A 45 7.05 -8.74 -20.24
CA ASP A 45 7.17 -8.91 -21.70
C ASP A 45 8.49 -8.34 -22.23
N ASP A 46 8.94 -7.17 -21.74
CA ASP A 46 10.25 -6.59 -22.10
C ASP A 46 11.45 -7.30 -21.44
N LYS A 47 11.26 -7.99 -20.31
CA LYS A 47 12.34 -8.58 -19.48
C LYS A 47 12.41 -10.11 -19.54
N GLN A 48 11.61 -10.77 -20.39
CA GLN A 48 11.71 -12.21 -20.58
C GLN A 48 13.06 -12.67 -21.19
N GLU A 49 13.93 -11.73 -21.62
CA GLU A 49 15.32 -12.05 -21.96
C GLU A 49 16.32 -12.07 -20.78
N THR A 50 15.98 -11.57 -19.57
CA THR A 50 16.93 -11.64 -18.43
C THR A 50 16.26 -11.79 -17.07
N ALA A 51 16.24 -13.05 -16.60
CA ALA A 51 16.29 -13.55 -15.23
C ALA A 51 15.68 -12.72 -14.06
N GLY A 52 14.89 -13.42 -13.26
CA GLY A 52 14.05 -12.87 -12.20
C GLY A 52 14.78 -12.28 -10.98
N LYS A 53 14.08 -11.34 -10.32
CA LYS A 53 14.14 -11.08 -8.87
C LYS A 53 13.04 -10.07 -8.51
N SER A 54 12.23 -10.38 -7.50
CA SER A 54 12.36 -9.76 -6.18
C SER A 54 11.03 -9.71 -5.44
N ASN A 55 11.06 -10.35 -4.27
CA ASN A 55 10.13 -10.16 -3.17
C ASN A 55 9.88 -8.66 -2.91
N SER A 56 8.62 -8.31 -2.71
CA SER A 56 8.22 -7.15 -1.91
C SER A 56 6.89 -7.51 -1.23
N THR A 57 6.97 -8.49 -0.35
CA THR A 57 6.19 -8.47 0.89
C THR A 57 6.99 -7.56 1.82
N LEU A 58 6.59 -6.29 1.89
CA LEU A 58 6.94 -5.43 3.00
C LEU A 58 5.61 -4.90 3.55
N GLU A 59 5.27 -5.49 4.69
CA GLU A 59 4.46 -4.96 5.78
C GLU A 59 3.98 -3.52 5.61
N ALA A 60 2.65 -3.36 5.70
CA ALA A 60 2.06 -2.21 6.35
C ALA A 60 0.81 -2.67 7.11
N SER A 61 1.03 -3.00 8.39
CA SER A 61 0.21 -2.57 9.52
C SER A 61 -1.31 -2.80 9.44
N ALA A 62 -1.77 -3.93 10.01
CA ALA A 62 -2.99 -4.01 10.83
C ALA A 62 -3.25 -5.45 11.31
N ALA A 63 -2.64 -5.84 12.43
CA ALA A 63 -3.16 -6.90 13.31
C ALA A 63 -2.49 -6.70 14.67
N ASN A 64 -3.17 -6.04 15.60
CA ASN A 64 -4.08 -6.66 16.57
C ASN A 64 -3.33 -6.87 17.89
N SER A 65 -3.74 -6.08 18.89
CA SER A 65 -3.47 -6.31 20.30
C SER A 65 -3.93 -7.72 20.71
N GLU A 66 -3.41 -8.21 21.84
CA GLU A 66 -3.81 -9.46 22.54
C GLU A 66 -3.14 -10.76 22.07
N GLN A 67 -1.94 -11.06 22.58
CA GLN A 67 -1.57 -12.41 23.07
C GLN A 67 -0.31 -12.34 23.95
N SER A 68 -0.46 -11.77 25.14
CA SER A 68 0.45 -12.01 26.26
C SER A 68 0.05 -13.32 26.98
N GLU A 69 1.07 -14.13 27.29
CA GLU A 69 1.08 -15.17 28.33
C GLU A 69 0.29 -16.47 28.11
N GLN A 70 0.88 -17.38 27.32
CA GLN A 70 0.90 -18.80 27.71
C GLN A 70 2.14 -19.50 27.13
N LYS A 71 3.20 -19.61 27.94
CA LYS A 71 4.30 -20.56 27.74
C LYS A 71 4.53 -21.30 29.04
N ASP A 72 3.91 -22.47 29.10
CA ASP A 72 4.39 -23.74 29.66
C ASP A 72 5.39 -23.70 30.83
N LYS A 73 4.89 -24.21 31.97
CA LYS A 73 5.66 -25.00 32.91
C LYS A 73 6.36 -26.18 32.21
N ALA A 74 7.44 -26.65 32.83
CA ALA A 74 8.06 -27.98 32.71
C ALA A 74 9.10 -28.18 31.58
N ALA A 75 10.39 -28.07 31.94
CA ALA A 75 11.44 -29.05 31.62
C ALA A 75 12.83 -28.45 31.93
N GLN A 76 13.24 -28.56 33.20
CA GLN A 76 14.64 -28.75 33.62
C GLN A 76 14.60 -29.04 35.12
N GLY A 77 14.23 -30.29 35.42
CA GLY A 77 14.91 -31.03 36.46
C GLY A 77 16.17 -31.66 35.88
#